data_AF-A0A0N8ESZ7-F1
#
_entry.id   AF-A0A0N8ESZ7-F1
#
_cell.length_a   1.000
_cell.length_b   1.000
_cell.length_c   1.000
_cell.angle_alpha   90.00
_cell.angle_beta   90.00
_cell.angle_gamma   90.00
#
_symmetry.space_group_name_H-M   'P 1'
#
loop_
_entity.id
_entity.type
_entity.pdbx_description
1 polymer ?
#
loop_
_entity_poly.entity_id
_entity_poly.type
_entity_poly.pdbx_seq_one_letter_code
_entity_poly.pdbx_strand_id
1 'polypeptide(L)'
;MHGLATLLLLLLAGQAEAFRICAFNAHRLTLAKATREQVKDTLVQILARCDIMVLQEVVDSSNKTISFLLQELRRKFDGSRCYGFLNSSQLGRSTYKEKYVYIYRSDKTQVLNFYQYEDKDDLFARAPFVAQFTLPSKILPSVVLVPLHTTPKDVENELNALHEVFLDVAQRWQIKDVILLGDFNADCASLAKKRLSTLLLRTEAGFRWAIADGEDTTVRASTNCTYDRIVLHGEACWGLIRASAAFNFPQSFRLSEEEALGISDHYPVEVELDQAPHRVQPPSLATLLLLSLLLPLLGPQSSTVPDSNPGLCPPTWGRSNPRGFHLCPPHLPV
;
A
#
# COMPACT_ATOMS: atom_id res chain seq x y z
N MET A 1 -4.96 -22.32 -31.57
CA MET A 1 -5.91 -21.20 -31.35
C MET A 1 -5.72 -20.56 -29.97
N HIS A 2 -5.70 -21.30 -28.87
CA HIS A 2 -5.53 -20.71 -27.52
C HIS A 2 -4.12 -20.16 -27.21
N GLY A 3 -3.05 -20.75 -27.77
CA GLY A 3 -1.67 -20.29 -27.55
C GLY A 3 -1.31 -18.97 -28.23
N LEU A 4 -1.90 -18.66 -29.38
CA LEU A 4 -1.69 -17.39 -30.09
C LEU A 4 -2.44 -16.23 -29.43
N ALA A 5 -3.62 -16.49 -28.86
CA ALA A 5 -4.37 -15.50 -28.10
C ALA A 5 -3.69 -15.14 -26.76
N THR A 6 -3.07 -16.11 -26.08
CA THR A 6 -2.29 -15.87 -24.84
C THR A 6 -0.98 -15.15 -25.13
N LEU A 7 -0.28 -15.49 -26.21
CA LEU A 7 0.93 -14.79 -26.64
C LEU A 7 0.64 -13.33 -27.05
N LEU A 8 -0.51 -13.06 -27.67
CA LEU A 8 -0.95 -11.72 -28.06
C LEU A 8 -1.39 -10.85 -26.86
N LEU A 9 -1.99 -11.45 -25.81
CA LEU A 9 -2.27 -10.74 -24.55
C LEU A 9 -0.97 -10.35 -23.81
N LEU A 10 0.04 -11.23 -23.83
CA LEU A 10 1.36 -10.95 -23.23
C LEU A 10 2.15 -9.89 -24.01
N LEU A 11 2.01 -9.84 -25.33
CA LEU A 11 2.64 -8.82 -26.20
C LEU A 11 1.98 -7.43 -26.10
N LEU A 12 0.72 -7.36 -25.65
CA LEU A 12 -0.01 -6.10 -25.41
C LEU A 12 0.11 -5.61 -23.95
N ALA A 13 0.54 -6.47 -23.03
CA ALA A 13 0.79 -6.15 -21.63
C ALA A 13 2.25 -5.72 -21.40
N GLY A 14 2.73 -4.74 -22.18
CA GLY A 14 3.86 -3.92 -21.76
C GLY A 14 3.42 -2.95 -20.66
N GLN A 15 2.84 -3.46 -19.58
CA GLN A 15 2.42 -2.62 -18.47
C GLN A 15 3.70 -2.18 -17.76
N ALA A 16 4.02 -0.89 -17.85
CA ALA A 16 5.10 -0.32 -17.06
C ALA A 16 4.87 -0.71 -15.59
N GLU A 17 5.88 -1.34 -14.99
CA GLU A 17 5.86 -1.76 -13.59
C GLU A 17 5.54 -0.53 -12.72
N ALA A 18 4.50 -0.61 -11.88
CA ALA A 18 4.19 0.49 -10.99
C ALA A 18 5.37 0.76 -10.06
N PHE A 19 5.58 2.03 -9.72
CA PHE A 19 6.60 2.43 -8.76
C PHE A 19 6.04 2.30 -7.35
N ARG A 20 6.63 1.47 -6.50
CA ARG A 20 6.08 1.17 -5.16
C ARG A 20 6.82 1.92 -4.05
N ILE A 21 6.09 2.68 -3.25
CA ILE A 21 6.60 3.40 -2.07
C ILE A 21 5.93 2.78 -0.84
N CYS A 22 6.74 2.45 0.16
CA CYS A 22 6.30 1.79 1.37
C CYS A 22 6.78 2.53 2.63
N ALA A 23 6.01 2.43 3.71
CA ALA A 23 6.47 2.75 5.06
C ALA A 23 6.27 1.53 5.98
N PHE A 24 7.22 1.30 6.88
CA PHE A 24 7.20 0.14 7.76
C PHE A 24 7.85 0.44 9.11
N ASN A 25 7.05 0.40 10.17
CA ASN A 25 7.59 0.26 11.53
C ASN A 25 8.16 -1.15 11.68
N ALA A 26 9.49 -1.24 11.78
CA ALA A 26 10.20 -2.52 11.87
C ALA A 26 10.40 -3.01 13.32
N HIS A 27 9.70 -2.38 14.28
CA HIS A 27 9.66 -2.69 15.71
C HIS A 27 11.04 -2.96 16.33
N ARG A 28 11.70 -1.90 16.79
CA ARG A 28 13.05 -1.96 17.38
C ARG A 28 14.05 -2.76 16.53
N LEU A 29 14.26 -2.32 15.30
CA LEU A 29 15.20 -2.93 14.37
C LEU A 29 16.65 -2.65 14.79
N THR A 30 17.25 -3.63 15.47
CA THR A 30 18.66 -3.66 15.86
C THR A 30 19.44 -4.62 14.97
N LEU A 31 20.78 -4.52 14.95
CA LEU A 31 21.62 -5.48 14.25
C LEU A 31 21.37 -6.92 14.75
N ALA A 32 21.29 -7.12 16.07
CA ALA A 32 21.02 -8.43 16.66
C ALA A 32 19.69 -9.02 16.20
N LYS A 33 18.64 -8.19 16.06
CA LYS A 33 17.36 -8.61 15.49
C LYS A 33 17.52 -8.98 14.01
N ALA A 34 18.16 -8.12 13.23
CA ALA A 34 18.32 -8.26 11.79
C ALA A 34 19.17 -9.48 11.39
N THR A 35 20.11 -9.93 12.22
CA THR A 35 20.97 -11.09 11.94
C THR A 35 20.33 -12.44 12.25
N ARG A 36 19.14 -12.50 12.85
CA ARG A 36 18.41 -13.76 13.06
C ARG A 36 17.91 -14.26 11.71
N GLU A 37 18.23 -15.50 11.33
CA GLU A 37 17.98 -16.05 9.98
C GLU A 37 16.55 -15.83 9.48
N GLN A 38 15.53 -16.23 10.24
CA GLN A 38 14.13 -16.05 9.85
C GLN A 38 13.74 -14.57 9.71
N VAL A 39 14.27 -13.72 10.60
CA VAL A 39 13.99 -12.27 10.58
C VAL A 39 14.60 -11.64 9.34
N LYS A 40 15.88 -11.88 9.12
CA LYS A 40 16.64 -11.47 7.94
C LYS A 40 15.92 -11.89 6.66
N ASP A 41 15.60 -13.17 6.50
CA ASP A 41 15.04 -13.71 5.26
C ASP A 41 13.68 -13.13 4.92
N THR A 42 12.87 -12.82 5.95
CA THR A 42 11.57 -12.18 5.79
C THR A 42 11.71 -10.68 5.52
N LEU A 43 12.51 -9.96 6.31
CA LEU A 43 12.74 -8.51 6.10
C LEU A 43 13.28 -8.25 4.70
N VAL A 44 14.26 -9.02 4.23
CA VAL A 44 14.82 -8.89 2.88
C VAL A 44 13.75 -9.10 1.80
N GLN A 45 12.79 -10.01 2.01
CA GLN A 45 11.65 -10.18 1.09
C GLN A 45 10.67 -9.01 1.14
N ILE A 46 10.37 -8.47 2.33
CA ILE A 46 9.53 -7.27 2.49
C ILE A 46 10.18 -6.07 1.77
N LEU A 47 11.47 -5.81 2.05
CA LEU A 47 12.23 -4.70 1.46
C LEU A 47 12.29 -4.78 -0.07
N ALA A 48 12.49 -5.98 -0.63
CA ALA A 48 12.63 -6.17 -2.08
C ALA A 48 11.35 -5.92 -2.88
N ARG A 49 10.19 -5.74 -2.22
CA ARG A 49 8.91 -5.37 -2.86
C ARG A 49 8.83 -3.89 -3.21
N CYS A 50 9.60 -3.04 -2.55
CA CYS A 50 9.44 -1.60 -2.60
C CYS A 50 10.58 -0.98 -3.42
N ASP A 51 10.24 0.03 -4.23
CA ASP A 51 11.25 0.84 -4.91
C ASP A 51 11.81 1.91 -3.95
N ILE A 52 10.99 2.40 -3.02
CA ILE A 52 11.42 3.15 -1.83
C ILE A 52 10.73 2.54 -0.60
N MET A 53 11.51 2.14 0.39
CA MET A 53 11.05 1.76 1.72
C MET A 53 11.48 2.81 2.73
N VAL A 54 10.52 3.31 3.51
CA VAL A 54 10.74 4.12 4.71
C VAL A 54 10.66 3.21 5.94
N LEU A 55 11.80 2.91 6.56
CA LEU A 55 11.86 2.17 7.81
C LEU A 55 11.78 3.11 9.01
N GLN A 56 11.02 2.69 10.01
CA GLN A 56 10.89 3.34 11.31
C GLN A 56 11.32 2.38 12.42
N GLU A 57 11.53 2.91 13.63
CA GLU A 57 12.11 2.18 14.77
C GLU A 57 13.46 1.51 14.50
N VAL A 58 14.30 2.13 13.67
CA VAL A 58 15.68 1.66 13.47
C VAL A 58 16.55 2.06 14.65
N VAL A 59 16.93 1.09 15.47
CA VAL A 59 17.79 1.28 16.65
C VAL A 59 19.19 0.78 16.31
N ASP A 60 19.92 1.58 15.54
CA ASP A 60 21.23 1.23 15.01
C ASP A 60 22.33 2.17 15.54
N SER A 61 22.76 1.93 16.77
CA SER A 61 23.93 2.59 17.37
C SER A 61 25.24 2.18 16.70
N SER A 62 25.28 1.00 16.08
CA SER A 62 26.46 0.46 15.41
C SER A 62 26.70 1.02 14.00
N ASN A 63 25.68 1.64 13.39
CA ASN A 63 25.63 2.02 11.98
C ASN A 63 25.87 0.86 10.99
N LYS A 64 25.64 -0.39 11.41
CA LYS A 64 25.88 -1.60 10.60
C LYS A 64 24.59 -2.30 10.16
N THR A 65 23.45 -2.01 10.80
CA THR A 65 22.20 -2.74 10.59
C THR A 65 21.71 -2.60 9.15
N ILE A 66 21.70 -1.37 8.61
CA ILE A 66 21.23 -1.11 7.25
C ILE A 66 22.20 -1.68 6.21
N SER A 67 23.51 -1.50 6.41
CA SER A 67 24.54 -2.08 5.52
C SER A 67 24.43 -3.60 5.43
N PHE A 68 24.16 -4.27 6.55
CA PHE A 68 23.89 -5.71 6.58
C PHE A 68 22.66 -6.09 5.76
N LEU A 69 21.52 -5.41 5.95
CA LEU A 69 20.30 -5.68 5.18
C LEU A 69 20.49 -5.46 3.67
N LEU A 70 21.23 -4.42 3.27
CA LEU A 70 21.56 -4.16 1.86
C LEU A 70 22.45 -5.25 1.26
N GLN A 71 23.41 -5.78 2.04
CA GLN A 71 24.23 -6.91 1.60
C GLN A 71 23.36 -8.16 1.37
N GLU A 72 22.43 -8.44 2.29
CA GLU A 72 21.54 -9.58 2.17
C GLU A 72 20.52 -9.44 1.02
N LEU A 73 20.03 -8.23 0.75
CA LEU A 73 19.23 -7.91 -0.43
C LEU A 73 19.97 -8.24 -1.73
N ARG A 74 21.22 -7.77 -1.85
CA ARG A 74 22.07 -8.04 -3.02
C ARG A 74 22.39 -9.53 -3.17
N ARG A 75 22.58 -10.23 -2.05
CA ARG A 75 22.85 -11.68 -2.03
C ARG A 75 21.64 -12.49 -2.50
N LYS A 76 20.43 -12.09 -2.09
CA LYS A 76 19.20 -12.85 -2.34
C LYS A 76 18.58 -12.57 -3.71
N PHE A 77 18.56 -11.31 -4.14
CA PHE A 77 17.94 -10.89 -5.38
C PHE A 77 19.01 -10.31 -6.29
N ASP A 78 19.44 -11.13 -7.27
CA ASP A 78 20.38 -10.87 -8.38
C ASP A 78 21.10 -9.49 -8.40
N GLY A 79 22.42 -9.50 -8.60
CA GLY A 79 23.29 -8.32 -8.51
C GLY A 79 22.96 -7.17 -9.46
N SER A 80 22.02 -7.36 -10.40
CA SER A 80 21.43 -6.31 -11.23
C SER A 80 20.59 -5.29 -10.44
N ARG A 81 20.03 -5.66 -9.27
CA ARG A 81 19.31 -4.73 -8.40
C ARG A 81 20.27 -3.90 -7.56
N CYS A 82 20.28 -2.59 -7.79
CA CYS A 82 21.10 -1.68 -6.99
C CYS A 82 20.26 -1.02 -5.89
N TYR A 83 20.74 -1.10 -4.65
CA TYR A 83 20.10 -0.45 -3.49
C TYR A 83 21.03 0.59 -2.89
N GLY A 84 20.48 1.77 -2.64
CA GLY A 84 21.03 2.84 -1.81
C GLY A 84 20.23 3.02 -0.53
N PHE A 85 20.77 3.82 0.40
CA PHE A 85 20.05 4.19 1.62
C PHE A 85 20.37 5.63 2.04
N LEU A 86 19.49 6.21 2.85
CA LEU A 86 19.65 7.53 3.47
C LEU A 86 19.11 7.48 4.91
N ASN A 87 19.92 7.92 5.87
CA ASN A 87 19.59 7.87 7.30
C ASN A 87 19.33 9.28 7.86
N SER A 88 18.38 9.38 8.79
CA SER A 88 18.25 10.54 9.67
C SER A 88 19.35 10.57 10.74
N SER A 89 19.39 11.64 11.53
CA SER A 89 20.05 11.64 12.84
C SER A 89 19.34 10.68 13.82
N GLN A 90 19.93 10.44 14.99
CA GLN A 90 19.27 9.71 16.07
C GLN A 90 18.23 10.62 16.74
N LEU A 91 16.97 10.17 16.79
CA LEU A 91 15.81 10.94 17.21
C LEU A 91 15.10 10.28 18.39
N GLY A 92 14.47 11.08 19.25
CA GLY A 92 13.79 10.63 20.46
C GLY A 92 14.03 11.61 21.61
N ARG A 93 13.10 11.72 22.57
CA ARG A 93 13.30 12.56 23.77
C ARG A 93 14.11 11.87 24.87
N SER A 94 14.09 10.54 24.94
CA SER A 94 14.76 9.77 25.99
C SER A 94 16.13 9.24 25.56
N THR A 95 16.72 8.33 26.34
CA THR A 95 17.92 7.56 25.96
C THR A 95 17.63 6.54 24.85
N TYR A 96 16.37 6.14 24.68
CA TYR A 96 15.94 5.36 23.53
C TYR A 96 15.85 6.28 22.32
N LYS A 97 16.66 5.98 21.30
CA LYS A 97 16.70 6.73 20.04
C LYS A 97 16.46 5.82 18.86
N GLU A 98 15.76 6.37 17.88
CA GLU A 98 15.42 5.73 16.61
C GLU A 98 15.98 6.53 15.44
N LYS A 99 15.95 5.96 14.25
CA LYS A 99 16.21 6.64 12.98
C LYS A 99 15.08 6.37 12.00
N TYR A 100 14.82 7.36 11.16
CA TYR A 100 14.18 7.13 9.87
C TYR A 100 15.24 6.69 8.87
N VAL A 101 14.95 5.64 8.11
CA VAL A 101 15.85 5.15 7.07
C VAL A 101 15.08 4.95 5.77
N TYR A 102 15.53 5.62 4.72
CA TYR A 102 15.11 5.32 3.36
C TYR A 102 16.02 4.23 2.79
N ILE A 103 15.45 3.13 2.30
CA ILE A 103 16.13 2.16 1.45
C ILE A 103 15.47 2.25 0.08
N TYR A 104 16.25 2.44 -0.99
CA TYR A 104 15.68 2.68 -2.31
C TYR A 104 16.46 1.98 -3.43
N ARG A 105 15.75 1.67 -4.51
CA ARG A 105 16.30 1.13 -5.75
C ARG A 105 17.04 2.23 -6.52
N SER A 106 18.36 2.30 -6.37
CA SER A 106 19.18 3.36 -6.96
C SER A 106 19.25 3.31 -8.50
N ASP A 107 18.81 2.20 -9.09
CA ASP A 107 18.59 2.06 -10.53
C ASP A 107 17.25 2.65 -11.02
N LYS A 108 16.30 2.92 -10.10
CA LYS A 108 14.96 3.46 -10.42
C LYS A 108 14.72 4.88 -9.91
N THR A 109 15.40 5.29 -8.84
CA THR A 109 15.23 6.60 -8.21
C THR A 109 16.55 7.12 -7.63
N GLN A 110 16.64 8.44 -7.48
CA GLN A 110 17.77 9.15 -6.89
C GLN A 110 17.27 10.15 -5.85
N VAL A 111 18.03 10.33 -4.78
CA VAL A 111 17.80 11.40 -3.80
C VAL A 111 18.24 12.72 -4.43
N LEU A 112 17.32 13.68 -4.50
CA LEU A 112 17.62 15.04 -4.97
C LEU A 112 18.03 15.96 -3.83
N ASN A 113 17.25 15.95 -2.75
CA ASN A 113 17.44 16.78 -1.58
C ASN A 113 16.94 16.04 -0.33
N PHE A 114 17.44 16.44 0.84
CA PHE A 114 16.91 15.97 2.12
C PHE A 114 17.27 16.95 3.23
N TYR A 115 16.48 16.93 4.31
CA TYR A 115 16.80 17.65 5.53
C TYR A 115 16.06 17.03 6.73
N GLN A 116 16.63 17.22 7.91
CA GLN A 116 15.95 16.96 9.17
C GLN A 116 15.13 18.21 9.50
N TYR A 117 13.82 18.07 9.73
CA TYR A 117 12.97 19.20 10.11
C TYR A 117 13.46 19.83 11.43
N GLU A 118 13.58 21.16 11.44
CA GLU A 118 14.00 21.93 12.63
C GLU A 118 12.81 22.14 13.56
N ASP A 119 12.65 21.26 14.52
CA ASP A 119 11.58 21.31 15.51
C ASP A 119 11.90 22.27 16.67
N LYS A 120 11.71 23.57 16.42
CA LYS A 120 12.07 24.63 17.39
C LYS A 120 11.20 24.63 18.64
N ASP A 121 9.96 24.19 18.52
CA ASP A 121 8.97 24.18 19.58
C ASP A 121 8.90 22.81 20.31
N ASP A 122 9.81 21.87 19.98
CA ASP A 122 9.84 20.50 20.50
C ASP A 122 8.46 19.84 20.43
N LEU A 123 7.80 19.89 19.27
CA LEU A 123 6.48 19.29 19.03
C LEU A 123 6.57 17.80 18.73
N PHE A 124 7.68 17.34 18.16
CA PHE A 124 7.88 15.96 17.73
C PHE A 124 8.84 15.22 18.65
N ALA A 125 8.46 14.04 19.12
CA ALA A 125 9.43 13.18 19.79
C ALA A 125 10.53 12.73 18.82
N ARG A 126 10.18 12.56 17.54
CA ARG A 126 11.07 12.21 16.43
C ARG A 126 10.76 13.09 15.22
N ALA A 127 11.37 14.27 15.20
CA ALA A 127 11.20 15.25 14.12
C ALA A 127 11.30 14.61 12.71
N PRO A 128 10.43 14.95 11.74
CA PRO A 128 10.44 14.33 10.43
C PRO A 128 11.76 14.50 9.66
N PHE A 129 12.20 13.43 9.00
CA PHE A 129 13.38 13.45 8.13
C PHE A 129 12.96 13.47 6.66
N VAL A 130 12.84 14.66 6.10
CA VAL A 130 12.24 14.91 4.78
C VAL A 130 13.24 14.60 3.67
N ALA A 131 12.79 13.89 2.62
CA ALA A 131 13.63 13.60 1.45
C ALA A 131 12.83 13.70 0.14
N GLN A 132 13.45 14.29 -0.87
CA GLN A 132 12.93 14.39 -2.23
C GLN A 132 13.60 13.34 -3.12
N PHE A 133 12.79 12.56 -3.83
CA PHE A 133 13.23 11.49 -4.72
C PHE A 133 12.78 11.76 -6.15
N THR A 134 13.60 11.39 -7.14
CA THR A 134 13.13 11.31 -8.53
C THR A 134 12.14 10.17 -8.69
N LEU A 135 11.21 10.31 -9.63
CA LEU A 135 10.33 9.23 -10.06
C LEU A 135 10.46 9.02 -11.57
N PRO A 136 10.31 7.78 -12.06
CA PRO A 136 10.27 7.48 -13.49
C PRO A 136 8.91 7.86 -14.09
N SER A 137 8.47 9.10 -13.88
CA SER A 137 7.21 9.64 -14.38
C SER A 137 7.42 10.99 -15.02
N LYS A 138 6.78 11.23 -16.16
CA LYS A 138 6.82 12.53 -16.84
C LYS A 138 5.87 13.55 -16.21
N ILE A 139 4.85 13.09 -15.48
CA ILE A 139 3.83 13.94 -14.85
C ILE A 139 4.27 14.34 -13.45
N LEU A 140 4.86 13.40 -12.71
CA LEU A 140 5.40 13.62 -11.39
C LEU A 140 6.89 13.22 -11.41
N PRO A 141 7.80 14.09 -11.88
CA PRO A 141 9.22 13.74 -12.03
C PRO A 141 9.96 13.58 -10.70
N SER A 142 9.39 14.10 -9.60
CA SER A 142 9.91 13.90 -8.26
C SER A 142 8.78 13.94 -7.23
N VAL A 143 8.99 13.30 -6.09
CA VAL A 143 8.07 13.33 -4.94
C VAL A 143 8.84 13.61 -3.66
N VAL A 144 8.21 14.30 -2.72
CA VAL A 144 8.76 14.49 -1.37
C VAL A 144 8.12 13.49 -0.41
N LEU A 145 8.94 12.80 0.37
CA LEU A 145 8.51 11.89 1.42
C LEU A 145 8.77 12.54 2.79
N VAL A 146 7.76 12.52 3.65
CA VAL A 146 7.79 13.07 5.01
C VAL A 146 7.41 11.96 6.00
N PRO A 147 8.39 11.31 6.65
CA PRO A 147 8.14 10.20 7.54
C PRO A 147 7.78 10.73 8.93
N LEU A 148 6.81 10.10 9.59
CA LEU A 148 6.53 10.35 10.99
C LEU A 148 6.16 9.06 11.72
N HIS A 149 6.86 8.80 12.83
CA HIS A 149 6.49 7.85 13.85
C HIS A 149 6.06 8.66 15.08
N THR A 150 4.77 8.80 15.31
CA THR A 150 4.23 9.58 16.45
C THR A 150 4.43 8.84 17.76
N THR A 151 4.39 9.53 18.88
CA THR A 151 4.22 8.87 20.17
C THR A 151 2.74 8.62 20.45
N PRO A 152 2.34 7.43 20.96
CA PRO A 152 0.94 7.13 21.25
C PRO A 152 0.26 8.10 22.24
N LYS A 153 1.06 8.88 22.99
CA LYS A 153 0.57 9.84 23.99
C LYS A 153 0.33 11.24 23.44
N ASP A 154 0.83 11.54 22.24
CA ASP A 154 0.83 12.90 21.67
C ASP A 154 0.42 12.93 20.18
N VAL A 155 -0.27 11.89 19.73
CA VAL A 155 -0.63 11.66 18.33
C VAL A 155 -1.30 12.88 17.68
N GLU A 156 -2.29 13.48 18.35
CA GLU A 156 -3.04 14.61 17.80
C GLU A 156 -2.15 15.84 17.57
N ASN A 157 -1.27 16.15 18.52
CA ASN A 157 -0.39 17.31 18.42
C ASN A 157 0.69 17.07 17.35
N GLU A 158 1.34 15.90 17.35
CA GLU A 158 2.35 15.55 16.34
C GLU A 158 1.75 15.54 14.92
N LEU A 159 0.54 15.00 14.72
CA LEU A 159 -0.10 14.98 13.40
C LEU A 159 -0.59 16.36 12.94
N ASN A 160 -1.04 17.23 13.84
CA ASN A 160 -1.34 18.61 13.48
C ASN A 160 -0.06 19.39 13.17
N ALA A 161 1.03 19.19 13.91
CA ALA A 161 2.32 19.78 13.61
C ALA A 161 2.89 19.29 12.26
N LEU A 162 2.54 18.08 11.82
CA LEU A 162 2.95 17.55 10.52
C LEU A 162 2.42 18.38 9.33
N HIS A 163 1.31 19.12 9.53
CA HIS A 163 0.85 20.12 8.55
C HIS A 163 1.88 21.26 8.35
N GLU A 164 2.50 21.73 9.44
CA GLU A 164 3.54 22.78 9.36
C GLU A 164 4.78 22.29 8.62
N VAL A 165 5.11 21.00 8.76
CA VAL A 165 6.21 20.37 7.99
C VAL A 165 5.87 20.37 6.50
N PHE A 166 4.62 20.09 6.13
CA PHE A 166 4.17 20.22 4.74
C PHE A 166 4.30 21.67 4.23
N LEU A 167 3.91 22.66 5.03
CA LEU A 167 4.04 24.08 4.66
C LEU A 167 5.52 24.47 4.49
N ASP A 168 6.42 24.02 5.37
CA ASP A 168 7.86 24.24 5.23
C ASP A 168 8.39 23.62 3.93
N VAL A 169 8.01 22.39 3.59
CA VAL A 169 8.37 21.76 2.30
C VAL A 169 7.88 22.60 1.12
N ALA A 170 6.61 22.99 1.15
CA ALA A 170 5.98 23.76 0.07
C ALA A 170 6.65 25.12 -0.12
N GLN A 171 7.06 25.78 0.96
CA GLN A 171 7.78 27.04 0.91
C GLN A 171 9.25 26.85 0.49
N ARG A 172 9.94 25.88 1.06
CA ARG A 172 11.38 25.65 0.89
C ARG A 172 11.73 25.17 -0.50
N TRP A 173 10.94 24.24 -1.04
CA TRP A 173 11.22 23.60 -2.32
C TRP A 173 10.25 23.97 -3.43
N GLN A 174 9.20 24.75 -3.13
CA GLN A 174 8.14 25.10 -4.10
C GLN A 174 7.45 23.84 -4.67
N ILE A 175 7.36 22.78 -3.86
CA ILE A 175 6.76 21.49 -4.23
C ILE A 175 5.57 21.22 -3.31
N LYS A 176 4.42 20.91 -3.91
CA LYS A 176 3.20 20.53 -3.18
C LYS A 176 2.83 19.05 -3.34
N ASP A 177 3.53 18.32 -4.20
CA ASP A 177 3.39 16.88 -4.37
C ASP A 177 4.19 16.14 -3.28
N VAL A 178 3.53 15.89 -2.16
CA VAL A 178 4.13 15.39 -0.92
C VAL A 178 3.39 14.14 -0.46
N ILE A 179 4.13 13.14 -0.01
CA ILE A 179 3.59 11.95 0.66
C ILE A 179 4.08 11.98 2.10
N LEU A 180 3.13 12.05 3.04
CA LEU A 180 3.36 11.92 4.46
C LEU A 180 3.01 10.49 4.86
N LEU A 181 3.92 9.77 5.51
CA LEU A 181 3.77 8.34 5.70
C LEU A 181 4.46 7.79 6.95
N GLY A 182 3.94 6.68 7.47
CA GLY A 182 4.51 5.96 8.60
C GLY A 182 3.50 5.58 9.67
N ASP A 183 3.99 5.07 10.79
CA ASP A 183 3.23 4.78 12.00
C ASP A 183 2.74 6.07 12.67
N PHE A 184 1.55 6.50 12.28
CA PHE A 184 0.93 7.70 12.80
C PHE A 184 0.20 7.44 14.12
N ASN A 185 0.08 6.18 14.58
CA ASN A 185 -0.80 5.79 15.68
C ASN A 185 -2.23 6.35 15.52
N ALA A 186 -2.72 6.49 14.28
CA ALA A 186 -3.92 7.27 13.95
C ALA A 186 -5.25 6.50 14.04
N ASP A 187 -5.42 5.69 15.08
CA ASP A 187 -6.65 4.94 15.36
C ASP A 187 -6.72 4.42 16.82
N CYS A 188 -7.78 3.65 17.12
CA CYS A 188 -7.94 2.89 18.36
C CYS A 188 -7.80 3.76 19.61
N ALA A 189 -7.10 3.27 20.63
CA ALA A 189 -6.91 3.98 21.90
C ALA A 189 -5.99 5.20 21.76
N SER A 190 -5.11 5.20 20.76
CA SER A 190 -4.13 6.27 20.53
C SER A 190 -4.78 7.54 19.98
N LEU A 191 -5.79 7.41 19.10
CA LEU A 191 -6.53 8.57 18.57
C LEU A 191 -8.00 8.23 18.28
N ALA A 192 -8.90 8.83 19.06
CA ALA A 192 -10.34 8.64 18.86
C ALA A 192 -10.82 9.21 17.51
N LYS A 193 -11.75 8.51 16.84
CA LYS A 193 -12.32 8.90 15.52
C LYS A 193 -12.77 10.36 15.43
N LYS A 194 -13.38 10.90 16.49
CA LYS A 194 -13.79 12.32 16.54
C LYS A 194 -12.60 13.28 16.41
N ARG A 195 -11.48 12.98 17.09
CA ARG A 195 -10.24 13.78 17.01
C ARG A 195 -9.52 13.56 15.68
N LEU A 196 -9.50 12.34 15.18
CA LEU A 196 -8.99 12.04 13.84
C LEU A 196 -9.68 12.92 12.79
N SER A 197 -11.02 13.01 12.82
CA SER A 197 -11.79 13.81 11.85
C SER A 197 -11.54 15.33 11.91
N THR A 198 -10.91 15.83 12.98
CA THR A 198 -10.61 17.27 13.15
C THR A 198 -9.16 17.62 12.86
N LEU A 199 -8.29 16.66 12.52
CA LEU A 199 -6.91 16.94 12.16
C LEU A 199 -6.84 17.86 10.93
N LEU A 200 -5.83 18.73 10.88
CA LEU A 200 -5.58 19.57 9.70
C LEU A 200 -5.40 18.72 8.44
N LEU A 201 -4.66 17.61 8.53
CA LEU A 201 -4.46 16.66 7.43
C LEU A 201 -5.76 15.95 6.95
N ARG A 202 -6.89 16.11 7.65
CA ARG A 202 -8.21 15.59 7.25
C ARG A 202 -9.15 16.66 6.73
N THR A 203 -9.04 17.86 7.28
CA THR A 203 -9.99 18.95 7.08
C THR A 203 -9.53 19.94 6.02
N GLU A 204 -8.22 20.16 5.91
CA GLU A 204 -7.63 21.00 4.88
C GLU A 204 -7.71 20.36 3.50
N ALA A 205 -7.96 21.19 2.49
CA ALA A 205 -8.08 20.74 1.12
C ALA A 205 -6.74 20.24 0.57
N GLY A 206 -6.80 19.27 -0.35
CA GLY A 206 -5.61 18.73 -1.03
C GLY A 206 -5.01 17.50 -0.36
N PHE A 207 -5.28 17.26 0.94
CA PHE A 207 -4.86 16.03 1.60
C PHE A 207 -5.80 14.85 1.28
N ARG A 208 -5.21 13.70 0.97
CA ARG A 208 -5.91 12.45 0.63
C ARG A 208 -5.26 11.30 1.39
N TRP A 209 -6.03 10.60 2.20
CA TRP A 209 -5.54 9.45 2.95
C TRP A 209 -5.72 8.19 2.11
N ALA A 210 -4.61 7.57 1.69
CA ALA A 210 -4.62 6.40 0.83
C ALA A 210 -4.90 5.11 1.59
N ILE A 211 -4.50 5.04 2.87
CA ILE A 211 -4.84 3.95 3.77
C ILE A 211 -6.15 4.31 4.48
N ALA A 212 -7.20 3.58 4.17
CA ALA A 212 -8.56 3.87 4.60
C ALA A 212 -8.73 3.60 6.11
N ASP A 213 -9.65 4.32 6.76
CA ASP A 213 -10.01 4.01 8.14
C ASP A 213 -10.63 2.61 8.24
N GLY A 214 -10.19 1.82 9.23
CA GLY A 214 -10.64 0.44 9.43
C GLY A 214 -9.83 -0.59 8.64
N GLU A 215 -8.82 -0.18 7.89
CA GLU A 215 -7.81 -1.09 7.36
C GLU A 215 -6.82 -1.46 8.47
N ASP A 216 -6.70 -2.74 8.79
CA ASP A 216 -5.81 -3.19 9.86
C ASP A 216 -4.35 -3.12 9.42
N THR A 217 -3.53 -2.39 10.17
CA THR A 217 -2.08 -2.28 9.92
C THR A 217 -1.27 -3.00 11.00
N THR A 218 -1.91 -3.85 11.81
CA THR A 218 -1.27 -4.55 12.93
C THR A 218 -1.17 -6.06 12.69
N VAL A 219 -0.11 -6.68 13.19
CA VAL A 219 0.13 -8.13 13.05
C VAL A 219 -0.71 -8.94 14.04
N ARG A 220 -1.01 -8.38 15.21
CA ARG A 220 -1.68 -9.13 16.27
C ARG A 220 -3.12 -9.41 15.88
N ALA A 221 -3.54 -10.67 15.95
CA ALA A 221 -4.92 -11.06 15.65
C ALA A 221 -5.94 -10.48 16.66
N SER A 222 -5.46 -10.05 17.83
CA SER A 222 -6.28 -9.41 18.87
C SER A 222 -6.47 -7.91 18.68
N THR A 223 -5.81 -7.30 17.69
CA THR A 223 -5.96 -5.88 17.35
C THR A 223 -6.57 -5.73 15.95
N ASN A 224 -7.16 -4.57 15.71
CA ASN A 224 -7.62 -4.15 14.38
C ASN A 224 -7.56 -2.63 14.38
N CYS A 225 -6.41 -2.08 14.02
CA CYS A 225 -6.10 -0.67 14.16
C CYS A 225 -5.39 -0.13 12.92
N THR A 226 -5.86 0.99 12.39
CA THR A 226 -5.21 1.68 11.26
C THR A 226 -4.16 2.69 11.75
N TYR A 227 -3.10 2.19 12.38
CA TYR A 227 -2.04 3.05 12.92
C TYR A 227 -1.16 3.65 11.84
N ASP A 228 -0.73 2.82 10.90
CA ASP A 228 0.16 3.19 9.81
C ASP A 228 -0.63 3.84 8.68
N ARG A 229 -0.14 4.96 8.17
CA ARG A 229 -0.88 5.78 7.21
C ARG A 229 0.01 6.22 6.05
N ILE A 230 -0.65 6.47 4.94
CA ILE A 230 -0.09 7.22 3.80
C ILE A 230 -1.10 8.31 3.47
N VAL A 231 -0.63 9.55 3.51
CA VAL A 231 -1.40 10.76 3.19
C VAL A 231 -0.68 11.48 2.07
N LEU A 232 -1.38 11.75 0.97
CA LEU A 232 -0.83 12.48 -0.16
C LEU A 232 -1.39 13.89 -0.20
N HIS A 233 -0.56 14.81 -0.66
CA HIS A 233 -0.95 16.13 -1.09
C HIS A 233 -0.46 16.36 -2.52
N GLY A 234 -1.25 17.07 -3.34
CA GLY A 234 -0.94 17.38 -4.74
C GLY A 234 -1.70 16.48 -5.73
N GLU A 235 -2.27 17.11 -6.76
CA GLU A 235 -3.10 16.42 -7.76
C GLU A 235 -2.29 15.40 -8.58
N ALA A 236 -1.00 15.64 -8.83
CA ALA A 236 -0.16 14.71 -9.58
C ALA A 236 0.16 13.46 -8.74
N CYS A 237 0.41 13.62 -7.44
CA CYS A 237 0.56 12.48 -6.51
C CYS A 237 -0.68 11.57 -6.51
N TRP A 238 -1.86 12.13 -6.25
CA TRP A 238 -3.08 11.34 -6.16
C TRP A 238 -3.51 10.78 -7.52
N GLY A 239 -3.39 11.55 -8.60
CA GLY A 239 -3.79 11.13 -9.95
C GLY A 239 -2.98 9.97 -10.53
N LEU A 240 -1.85 9.61 -9.91
CA LEU A 240 -1.01 8.47 -10.31
C LEU A 240 -1.20 7.23 -9.43
N ILE A 241 -2.03 7.27 -8.37
CA ILE A 241 -2.21 6.09 -7.52
C ILE A 241 -2.95 5.01 -8.29
N ARG A 242 -2.27 3.88 -8.47
CA ARG A 242 -2.82 2.63 -8.98
C ARG A 242 -3.47 1.82 -7.85
N ALA A 243 -2.80 1.73 -6.71
CA ALA A 243 -3.24 0.97 -5.55
C ALA A 243 -2.63 1.50 -4.25
N SER A 244 -3.31 1.25 -3.13
CA SER A 244 -2.83 1.47 -1.77
C SER A 244 -3.33 0.35 -0.86
N ALA A 245 -2.47 -0.14 0.04
CA ALA A 245 -2.83 -1.22 0.96
C ALA A 245 -1.83 -1.36 2.13
N ALA A 246 -2.26 -2.04 3.18
CA ALA A 246 -1.40 -2.70 4.15
C ALA A 246 -0.94 -4.07 3.60
N PHE A 247 0.36 -4.31 3.60
CA PHE A 247 0.94 -5.57 3.18
C PHE A 247 0.94 -6.57 4.33
N ASN A 248 -0.07 -7.45 4.35
CA ASN A 248 -0.15 -8.58 5.27
C ASN A 248 0.94 -9.63 4.94
N PHE A 249 2.17 -9.35 5.40
CA PHE A 249 3.32 -10.21 5.19
C PHE A 249 3.20 -11.58 5.87
N PRO A 250 2.54 -11.75 7.05
CA PRO A 250 2.36 -13.08 7.63
C PRO A 250 1.53 -13.98 6.74
N GLN A 251 0.41 -13.48 6.21
CA GLN A 251 -0.40 -14.23 5.26
C GLN A 251 0.38 -14.52 3.97
N SER A 252 1.07 -13.52 3.42
CA SER A 252 1.80 -13.63 2.15
C SER A 252 2.97 -14.63 2.22
N PHE A 253 3.66 -14.68 3.36
CA PHE A 253 4.81 -15.56 3.58
C PHE A 253 4.49 -16.80 4.43
N ARG A 254 3.20 -17.01 4.74
CA ARG A 254 2.69 -18.16 5.51
C ARG A 254 3.38 -18.31 6.88
N LEU A 255 3.54 -17.19 7.58
CA LEU A 255 4.10 -17.15 8.93
C LEU A 255 2.99 -17.32 9.97
N SER A 256 3.31 -17.97 11.08
CA SER A 256 2.50 -17.87 12.28
C SER A 256 2.57 -16.46 12.89
N GLU A 257 1.61 -16.12 13.75
CA GLU A 257 1.61 -14.83 14.47
C GLU A 257 2.89 -14.65 15.31
N GLU A 258 3.39 -15.70 15.95
CA GLU A 258 4.63 -15.65 16.74
C GLU A 258 5.85 -15.32 15.87
N GLU A 259 6.00 -16.01 14.74
CA GLU A 259 7.08 -15.75 13.79
C GLU A 259 6.99 -14.34 13.23
N ALA A 260 5.78 -13.89 12.88
CA ALA A 260 5.51 -12.55 12.39
C ALA A 260 5.88 -11.46 13.42
N LEU A 261 5.49 -11.64 14.68
CA LEU A 261 5.86 -10.74 15.79
C LEU A 261 7.36 -10.72 16.05
N GLY A 262 8.08 -11.80 15.69
CA GLY A 262 9.54 -11.80 15.62
C GLY A 262 10.12 -10.82 14.59
N ILE A 263 9.35 -10.50 13.54
CA ILE A 263 9.68 -9.55 12.46
C ILE A 263 9.24 -8.13 12.84
N SER A 264 7.95 -7.92 13.10
CA SER A 264 7.35 -6.66 13.53
C SER A 264 5.94 -6.92 14.05
N ASP A 265 5.38 -5.99 14.82
CA ASP A 265 3.97 -5.94 15.21
C ASP A 265 3.11 -5.06 14.28
N HIS A 266 3.70 -4.42 13.28
CA HIS A 266 3.02 -3.65 12.23
C HIS A 266 3.12 -4.35 10.87
N TYR A 267 2.16 -4.09 9.97
CA TYR A 267 2.31 -4.35 8.54
C TYR A 267 2.94 -3.13 7.85
N PRO A 268 3.77 -3.32 6.81
CA PRO A 268 4.10 -2.23 5.91
C PRO A 268 2.83 -1.67 5.26
N VAL A 269 2.72 -0.36 5.12
CA VAL A 269 1.74 0.28 4.25
C VAL A 269 2.40 0.70 2.94
N GLU A 270 1.71 0.52 1.82
CA GLU A 270 2.27 0.75 0.48
C GLU A 270 1.31 1.53 -0.42
N VAL A 271 1.89 2.32 -1.33
CA VAL A 271 1.23 2.89 -2.50
C VAL A 271 1.97 2.49 -3.77
N GLU A 272 1.22 2.20 -4.82
CA GLU A 272 1.71 1.96 -6.17
C GLU A 272 1.36 3.16 -7.06
N LEU A 273 2.38 3.73 -7.68
CA LEU A 273 2.24 4.85 -8.60
C LEU A 273 2.42 4.38 -10.05
N ASP A 274 1.49 4.76 -10.92
CA ASP A 274 1.64 4.60 -12.35
C ASP A 274 2.79 5.47 -12.89
N GLN A 275 3.56 4.92 -13.83
CA GLN A 275 4.62 5.67 -14.53
C GLN A 275 4.07 6.59 -15.65
N ALA A 276 2.80 6.42 -16.00
CA ALA A 276 2.05 7.22 -16.96
C ALA A 276 0.56 7.23 -16.56
N PRO A 277 -0.20 8.31 -16.79
CA PRO A 277 -1.58 8.37 -16.34
C PRO A 277 -2.41 7.28 -17.05
N HIS A 278 -3.52 6.87 -16.41
CA HIS A 278 -4.53 6.02 -17.01
C HIS A 278 -5.09 6.66 -18.30
N ARG A 279 -4.45 6.38 -19.44
CA ARG A 279 -5.05 6.60 -20.74
C ARG A 279 -5.84 5.34 -21.03
N VAL A 280 -7.18 5.43 -20.99
CA VAL A 280 -7.99 4.48 -21.77
C VAL A 280 -7.59 4.72 -23.22
N GLN A 281 -6.56 4.01 -23.68
CA GLN A 281 -6.19 4.05 -25.07
C GLN A 281 -7.35 3.39 -25.82
N PRO A 282 -7.98 4.06 -26.80
CA PRO A 282 -8.84 3.35 -27.72
C PRO A 282 -8.00 2.22 -28.33
N PRO A 283 -8.57 1.02 -28.54
CA PRO A 283 -7.83 -0.08 -29.14
C PRO A 283 -7.17 0.43 -30.43
N SER A 284 -5.87 0.16 -30.60
CA SER A 284 -5.15 0.61 -31.78
C SER A 284 -5.85 0.08 -33.04
N LEU A 285 -5.66 0.73 -34.19
CA LEU A 285 -6.18 0.23 -35.48
C LEU A 285 -5.79 -1.24 -35.70
N ALA A 286 -4.57 -1.64 -35.30
CA ALA A 286 -4.14 -3.04 -35.33
C ALA A 286 -4.98 -3.93 -34.41
N THR A 287 -5.28 -3.47 -33.19
CA THR A 287 -6.14 -4.17 -32.23
C THR A 287 -7.58 -4.30 -32.73
N LEU A 288 -8.14 -3.24 -33.34
CA LEU A 288 -9.47 -3.25 -33.97
C LEU A 288 -9.52 -4.18 -35.19
N LEU A 289 -8.49 -4.16 -36.04
CA LEU A 289 -8.34 -5.08 -37.17
C LEU A 289 -8.22 -6.54 -36.69
N LEU A 290 -7.43 -6.80 -35.65
CA LEU A 290 -7.29 -8.12 -35.05
C LEU A 290 -8.59 -8.64 -34.44
N LEU A 291 -9.35 -7.79 -33.71
CA LEU A 291 -10.68 -8.15 -33.22
C LEU A 291 -11.63 -8.46 -34.39
N SER A 292 -11.62 -7.65 -35.46
CA SER A 292 -12.48 -7.88 -36.63
C SER A 292 -12.17 -9.18 -37.37
N LEU A 293 -10.92 -9.64 -37.33
CA LEU A 293 -10.47 -10.92 -37.91
C LEU A 293 -10.80 -12.13 -37.01
N LEU A 294 -10.98 -11.91 -35.70
CA LEU A 294 -11.31 -12.94 -34.71
C LEU A 294 -12.82 -13.18 -34.56
N LEU A 295 -13.66 -12.16 -34.81
CA LEU A 295 -15.12 -12.28 -34.73
C LEU A 295 -15.73 -13.42 -35.58
N PRO A 296 -15.28 -13.69 -36.83
CA PRO A 296 -15.83 -14.77 -37.66
C PRO A 296 -15.47 -16.19 -37.19
N LEU A 297 -14.46 -16.33 -36.32
CA LEU A 297 -14.01 -17.64 -35.81
C LEU A 297 -14.84 -18.13 -34.61
N LEU A 298 -15.68 -17.28 -34.04
CA LEU A 298 -16.71 -17.62 -33.07
C LEU A 298 -18.00 -17.94 -33.83
N GLY A 299 -18.09 -19.15 -34.40
CA GLY A 299 -19.29 -19.62 -35.10
C GLY A 299 -20.53 -19.65 -34.19
N PRO A 300 -21.75 -19.56 -34.76
CA PRO A 300 -22.98 -19.60 -33.96
C PRO A 300 -23.12 -20.96 -33.27
N GLN A 301 -23.39 -20.96 -31.96
CA GLN A 301 -23.72 -22.19 -31.23
C GLN A 301 -25.05 -22.74 -31.76
N SER A 302 -24.99 -23.88 -32.45
CA SER A 302 -26.17 -24.68 -32.78
C SER A 302 -26.72 -25.31 -31.50
N SER A 303 -27.88 -24.84 -31.06
CA SER A 303 -28.66 -25.48 -30.00
C SER A 303 -29.21 -26.82 -30.51
N THR A 304 -28.61 -27.94 -30.09
CA THR A 304 -29.17 -29.27 -30.30
C THR A 304 -30.28 -29.52 -29.28
N VAL A 305 -31.52 -29.58 -29.76
CA VAL A 305 -32.69 -30.11 -29.03
C VAL A 305 -32.58 -31.64 -29.05
N PRO A 306 -32.73 -32.37 -27.92
CA PRO A 306 -32.84 -33.82 -27.96
C PRO A 306 -34.28 -34.24 -28.30
N ASP A 307 -34.37 -35.14 -29.28
CA ASP A 307 -35.60 -35.78 -29.74
C ASP A 307 -36.24 -36.68 -28.66
N SER A 308 -37.57 -36.76 -28.80
CA SER A 308 -38.56 -37.48 -28.02
C SER A 308 -38.38 -39.01 -27.92
N ASN A 309 -38.86 -39.60 -26.81
CA ASN A 309 -39.34 -40.99 -26.76
C ASN A 309 -40.86 -40.97 -26.43
N PRO A 310 -41.71 -41.79 -27.07
CA PRO A 310 -43.15 -41.62 -27.06
C PRO A 310 -43.82 -42.44 -25.96
N GLY A 311 -44.85 -41.88 -25.34
CA GLY A 311 -45.64 -42.58 -24.33
C GLY A 311 -46.91 -41.83 -23.96
N LEU A 312 -47.95 -42.05 -24.77
CA LEU A 312 -49.38 -42.01 -24.43
C LEU A 312 -49.99 -40.69 -23.90
N CYS A 313 -50.56 -39.95 -24.85
CA CYS A 313 -51.93 -39.39 -24.95
C CYS A 313 -52.78 -38.99 -23.72
N PRO A 314 -53.68 -38.00 -23.92
CA PRO A 314 -54.07 -36.93 -22.97
C PRO A 314 -55.51 -37.19 -22.43
N PRO A 315 -56.30 -36.30 -21.78
CA PRO A 315 -56.40 -34.82 -21.89
C PRO A 315 -56.64 -34.14 -20.51
N THR A 316 -56.95 -32.86 -20.28
CA THR A 316 -57.63 -31.77 -21.00
C THR A 316 -57.42 -30.50 -20.14
N TRP A 317 -57.14 -29.38 -20.80
CA TRP A 317 -57.68 -28.02 -20.57
C TRP A 317 -58.13 -27.57 -19.18
N GLY A 318 -57.55 -26.47 -18.71
CA GLY A 318 -58.15 -25.66 -17.64
C GLY A 318 -57.31 -24.45 -17.24
N ARG A 319 -57.42 -23.35 -17.99
CA ARG A 319 -57.09 -22.01 -17.49
C ARG A 319 -58.00 -21.68 -16.32
N SER A 320 -57.46 -21.10 -15.23
CA SER A 320 -57.93 -19.83 -14.65
C SER A 320 -57.43 -19.62 -13.21
N ASN A 321 -56.59 -18.59 -13.03
CA ASN A 321 -56.74 -17.46 -12.09
C ASN A 321 -56.97 -17.69 -10.56
N PRO A 322 -56.80 -16.67 -9.72
CA PRO A 322 -56.12 -16.78 -8.43
C PRO A 322 -57.06 -16.39 -7.27
N ARG A 323 -56.47 -16.28 -6.07
CA ARG A 323 -57.03 -15.73 -4.81
C ARG A 323 -57.86 -16.70 -3.99
N GLY A 324 -57.56 -16.71 -2.69
CA GLY A 324 -58.44 -17.28 -1.68
C GLY A 324 -57.70 -17.48 -0.37
N PHE A 325 -57.76 -16.45 0.48
CA PHE A 325 -57.34 -16.45 1.88
C PHE A 325 -57.91 -17.65 2.66
N HIS A 326 -57.21 -18.11 3.71
CA HIS A 326 -57.73 -18.12 5.09
C HIS A 326 -56.72 -18.67 6.13
N LEU A 327 -56.49 -17.84 7.16
CA LEU A 327 -56.49 -18.14 8.60
C LEU A 327 -55.53 -19.18 9.23
N CYS A 328 -54.56 -18.64 9.99
CA CYS A 328 -53.94 -19.17 11.24
C CYS A 328 -54.98 -19.49 12.36
N PRO A 329 -54.61 -19.97 13.59
CA PRO A 329 -53.31 -20.33 14.22
C PRO A 329 -53.42 -21.67 15.02
N PRO A 330 -52.83 -21.82 16.23
CA PRO A 330 -51.48 -22.34 16.55
C PRO A 330 -51.56 -23.68 17.32
N HIS A 331 -50.43 -24.32 17.65
CA HIS A 331 -50.20 -24.97 18.95
C HIS A 331 -48.77 -25.55 19.04
N LEU A 332 -47.95 -24.90 19.87
CA LEU A 332 -46.88 -25.49 20.70
C LEU A 332 -47.53 -26.17 21.93
N PRO A 333 -46.79 -26.83 22.86
CA PRO A 333 -45.44 -27.40 22.80
C PRO A 333 -45.35 -28.84 23.39
N VAL A 334 -44.17 -29.48 23.26
CA VAL A 334 -43.43 -30.08 24.40
C VAL A 334 -41.96 -29.70 24.23
#